data_AF-X1D1G1-F1
#
_entry.id   AF-X1D1G1-F1
#
_cell.length_a   1.000
_cell.length_b   1.000
_cell.length_c   1.000
_cell.angle_alpha   90.00
_cell.angle_beta   90.00
_cell.angle_gamma   90.00
#
_symmetry.space_group_name_H-M   'P 1'
#
loop_
_entity.id
_entity.type
_entity.pdbx_description
1 polymer ?
#
loop_
_entity_poly.entity_id
_entity_poly.type
_entity_poly.pdbx_seq_one_letter_code
_entity_poly.pdbx_strand_id
1 'polypeptide(L)'
;MLDIKFIRENIDKVKKSIKDRGMKADVDRLLKLDEERRKMLTEVEKLKHIHNEASDEIARLKSEKKDIKSKIAEMKTLSHKIKK
;
A
#
# COMPACT_ATOMS: atom_id res chain seq x y z
N MET A 1 -19.98 8.43 -10.41
CA MET A 1 -18.59 8.67 -9.97
C MET A 1 -17.66 8.26 -11.11
N LEU A 2 -16.70 9.09 -11.50
CA LEU A 2 -15.70 8.70 -12.52
C LEU A 2 -14.72 7.71 -11.92
N ASP A 3 -14.30 6.71 -12.71
CA ASP A 3 -13.28 5.76 -12.29
C ASP A 3 -11.92 6.46 -12.19
N ILE A 4 -11.21 6.26 -11.08
CA ILE A 4 -9.86 6.80 -10.85
C ILE A 4 -8.86 6.32 -11.91
N LYS A 5 -9.05 5.09 -12.42
CA LYS A 5 -8.23 4.55 -13.51
C LYS A 5 -8.45 5.35 -14.80
N PHE A 6 -9.70 5.66 -15.13
CA PHE A 6 -10.03 6.49 -16.29
C PHE A 6 -9.45 7.89 -16.15
N ILE A 7 -9.53 8.50 -14.96
CA ILE A 7 -8.95 9.83 -14.70
C ILE A 7 -7.44 9.81 -14.93
N ARG A 8 -6.75 8.76 -14.49
CA ARG A 8 -5.31 8.60 -14.66
C ARG A 8 -4.89 8.41 -16.12
N GLU A 9 -5.66 7.64 -16.88
CA GLU A 9 -5.37 7.37 -18.29
C GLU A 9 -5.78 8.53 -19.22
N ASN A 10 -6.71 9.39 -18.79
CA ASN A 10 -7.31 10.44 -19.63
C ASN A 10 -7.32 11.81 -18.93
N ILE A 11 -6.23 12.17 -18.26
CA ILE A 11 -6.10 13.40 -17.45
C ILE A 11 -6.52 14.64 -18.25
N ASP A 12 -6.01 14.78 -19.48
CA ASP A 12 -6.28 15.96 -20.31
C ASP A 12 -7.75 16.09 -20.70
N LYS A 13 -8.40 14.96 -21.02
CA LYS A 13 -9.84 14.93 -21.34
C LYS A 13 -10.67 15.31 -20.12
N VAL A 14 -10.27 14.84 -18.94
CA VAL A 14 -10.97 15.14 -17.68
C VAL A 14 -10.79 16.62 -17.32
N LYS A 15 -9.57 17.17 -17.40
CA LYS A 15 -9.31 18.60 -17.18
C LYS A 15 -10.10 19.48 -18.15
N LYS A 16 -10.14 19.11 -19.43
CA LYS A 16 -10.94 19.80 -20.44
C LYS A 16 -12.44 19.76 -20.10
N SER A 17 -12.98 18.59 -19.78
CA SER A 17 -14.40 18.46 -19.42
C SER A 17 -14.77 19.24 -18.15
N ILE A 18 -13.88 19.31 -17.15
CA ILE A 18 -14.07 20.13 -15.95
C ILE A 18 -14.13 21.62 -16.32
N LYS A 19 -13.22 22.07 -17.19
CA LYS A 19 -13.19 23.45 -17.68
C LYS A 19 -14.44 23.80 -18.50
N ASP A 20 -14.84 22.93 -19.43
CA ASP A 20 -16.01 23.12 -20.29
C ASP A 20 -17.32 23.18 -19.47
N ARG A 21 -17.37 22.47 -18.34
CA ARG A 21 -18.50 22.51 -17.39
C ARG A 21 -18.43 23.67 -16.39
N GLY A 22 -17.40 24.52 -16.44
CA GLY A 22 -17.20 25.61 -15.49
C GLY A 22 -16.96 25.15 -14.05
N MET A 23 -16.57 23.90 -13.84
CA MET A 23 -16.32 23.33 -12.51
C MET A 23 -14.87 23.57 -12.09
N LYS A 24 -14.64 23.69 -10.78
CA LYS A 24 -13.29 23.66 -10.21
C LYS A 24 -13.07 22.32 -9.53
N ALA A 25 -12.19 21.50 -10.11
CA ALA A 25 -11.74 20.25 -9.51
C ALA A 25 -10.22 20.14 -9.65
N ASP A 26 -9.56 19.83 -8.53
CA ASP A 26 -8.11 19.70 -8.46
C ASP A 26 -7.69 18.27 -8.81
N VAL A 27 -7.63 17.99 -10.11
CA VAL A 27 -7.24 16.68 -10.65
C VAL A 27 -5.80 16.34 -10.25
N ASP A 28 -4.93 17.34 -10.15
CA ASP A 28 -3.53 17.13 -9.82
C ASP A 28 -3.36 16.68 -8.36
N ARG A 29 -4.11 17.29 -7.42
CA ARG A 29 -4.16 16.82 -6.03
C ARG A 29 -4.77 15.43 -5.90
N LEU A 30 -5.82 15.13 -6.67
CA LEU A 30 -6.42 13.79 -6.70
C LEU A 30 -5.38 12.73 -7.13
N LEU A 31 -4.61 13.01 -8.18
CA LEU A 31 -3.58 12.10 -8.68
C LEU A 31 -2.45 11.88 -7.67
N LYS A 32 -2.03 12.93 -6.95
CA LYS A 32 -1.03 12.80 -5.87
C LYS A 32 -1.52 11.88 -4.75
N LEU A 33 -2.76 12.07 -4.29
CA LEU A 33 -3.34 11.21 -3.25
C LEU A 33 -3.50 9.76 -3.73
N ASP A 34 -3.87 9.55 -4.99
CA ASP A 34 -3.94 8.21 -5.58
C ASP A 34 -2.56 7.55 -5.70
N GLU A 35 -1.51 8.33 -5.97
CA GLU A 35 -0.12 7.85 -5.98
C GLU A 35 0.34 7.45 -4.57
N GLU A 36 0.11 8.29 -3.57
CA GLU A 36 0.41 8.00 -2.16
C GLU A 36 -0.31 6.74 -1.69
N ARG A 37 -1.62 6.63 -2.00
CA ARG A 37 -2.41 5.43 -1.70
C ARG A 37 -1.82 4.18 -2.32
N ARG A 38 -1.41 4.24 -3.59
CA ARG A 38 -0.80 3.08 -4.27
C ARG A 38 0.54 2.70 -3.64
N LYS A 39 1.39 3.67 -3.31
CA LYS A 39 2.65 3.43 -2.61
C LYS A 39 2.42 2.74 -1.27
N MET A 40 1.49 3.25 -0.46
CA MET A 40 1.13 2.65 0.84
C MET A 40 0.58 1.22 0.67
N LEU A 41 -0.27 0.97 -0.32
CA LEU A 41 -0.78 -0.38 -0.59
C LEU A 41 0.34 -1.35 -0.94
N THR A 42 1.25 -0.96 -1.86
CA THR A 42 2.40 -1.80 -2.23
C THR A 42 3.32 -2.05 -1.03
N GLU A 43 3.55 -1.06 -0.17
CA GLU A 43 4.33 -1.22 1.04
C GLU A 43 3.67 -2.21 2.01
N VAL A 44 2.37 -2.06 2.28
CA VAL A 44 1.62 -2.97 3.13
C VAL A 44 1.65 -4.40 2.60
N GLU A 45 1.51 -4.61 1.29
CA GLU A 45 1.62 -5.93 0.66
C GLU A 45 3.01 -6.55 0.86
N LYS A 46 4.09 -5.76 0.67
CA LYS A 46 5.47 -6.21 0.94
C LYS A 46 5.65 -6.59 2.41
N LEU A 47 5.17 -5.76 3.34
CA LEU A 47 5.28 -6.04 4.77
C LEU A 47 4.50 -7.30 5.17
N LYS A 48 3.31 -7.52 4.59
CA LYS A 48 2.54 -8.76 4.79
C LYS A 48 3.28 -9.99 4.25
N HIS A 49 3.93 -9.87 3.10
CA HIS A 49 4.72 -10.97 2.54
C HIS A 49 5.88 -11.35 3.48
N ILE A 50 6.68 -10.37 3.91
CA ILE A 50 7.78 -10.57 4.86
C ILE A 50 7.26 -11.18 6.18
N HIS A 51 6.12 -10.71 6.69
CA HIS A 51 5.50 -11.25 7.90
C HIS A 51 5.16 -12.74 7.76
N ASN A 52 4.61 -13.14 6.61
CA ASN A 52 4.25 -14.54 6.35
C ASN A 52 5.50 -15.42 6.22
N GLU A 53 6.51 -14.97 5.46
CA GLU A 53 7.78 -15.70 5.34
C GLU A 53 8.47 -15.86 6.70
N ALA A 54 8.51 -14.81 7.51
CA ALA A 54 9.06 -14.87 8.86
C ALA A 54 8.27 -15.80 9.78
N SER A 55 6.94 -15.84 9.64
CA SER A 55 6.08 -16.77 10.40
C SER A 55 6.40 -18.23 10.07
N ASP A 56 6.54 -18.55 8.78
CA ASP A 56 6.90 -19.89 8.31
C ASP A 56 8.31 -20.29 8.77
N GLU A 57 9.25 -19.35 8.73
CA GLU A 57 10.61 -19.59 9.19
C GLU A 57 10.68 -19.82 10.71
N ILE A 58 9.89 -19.07 11.50
CA ILE A 58 9.75 -19.30 12.95
C ILE A 58 9.19 -20.70 13.21
N ALA A 59 8.19 -21.16 12.44
CA ALA A 59 7.64 -22.50 12.59
C ALA A 59 8.70 -23.59 12.34
N ARG A 60 9.53 -23.42 11.30
CA ARG A 60 10.66 -24.32 11.00
C ARG A 60 11.70 -24.32 12.12
N LEU A 61 12.18 -23.15 12.53
CA LEU A 61 13.19 -23.03 13.59
C LEU A 61 12.70 -23.56 14.95
N LYS A 62 11.41 -23.41 15.24
CA LYS A 62 10.77 -23.99 16.43
C LYS A 62 10.81 -25.52 16.40
N SER A 63 10.60 -26.13 15.23
CA SER A 63 10.73 -27.59 15.06
C SER A 63 12.18 -28.07 15.20
N GLU A 64 13.14 -27.24 14.81
CA GLU A 64 14.58 -27.49 14.95
C GLU A 64 15.12 -27.18 16.37
N LYS A 65 14.25 -26.79 17.32
CA LYS A 65 14.62 -26.36 18.69
C LYS A 65 15.67 -25.23 18.73
N LYS A 66 15.73 -24.38 17.70
CA LYS A 66 16.60 -23.21 17.63
C LYS A 66 15.97 -22.01 18.34
N ASP A 67 16.78 -21.03 18.70
CA ASP A 67 16.28 -19.79 19.31
C ASP A 67 15.52 -18.94 18.28
N ILE A 68 14.28 -18.61 18.62
CA ILE A 68 13.33 -17.85 17.78
C ILE A 68 12.96 -16.50 18.40
N LYS A 69 13.53 -16.14 19.56
CA LYS A 69 13.17 -14.91 20.30
C LYS A 69 13.40 -13.65 19.49
N SER A 70 14.53 -13.55 18.76
CA SER A 70 14.83 -12.37 17.92
C SER A 70 13.81 -12.20 16.79
N LYS A 71 13.49 -13.28 16.08
CA LYS A 71 12.51 -13.27 14.97
C LYS A 71 11.09 -12.95 15.43
N ILE A 72 10.68 -13.42 16.62
CA ILE A 72 9.39 -13.05 17.19
C ILE A 72 9.32 -11.55 17.53
N ALA A 73 10.42 -10.97 18.02
CA ALA A 73 10.49 -9.54 18.32
C ALA A 73 10.40 -8.70 17.03
N GLU A 74 11.15 -9.06 15.99
CA GLU A 74 11.08 -8.44 14.66
C GLU A 74 9.65 -8.51 14.10
N MET A 75 9.00 -9.68 14.18
CA MET A 75 7.64 -9.87 13.69
C MET A 75 6.61 -8.97 14.40
N LYS A 76 6.72 -8.79 15.73
CA LYS A 76 5.87 -7.86 16.49
C LYS A 76 6.03 -6.41 16.02
N THR A 77 7.27 -5.97 15.74
CA THR A 77 7.51 -4.61 15.22
C THR A 77 6.94 -4.44 13.82
N LEU A 78 7.04 -5.47 12.98
CA LEU A 78 6.47 -5.49 11.63
C LEU A 78 4.94 -5.43 11.66
N SER A 79 4.28 -6.19 12.53
CA SER A 79 2.83 -6.13 12.71
C SER A 79 2.36 -4.75 13.17
N HIS A 80 3.14 -4.04 13.99
CA HIS A 80 2.83 -2.67 14.39
C HIS A 80 2.94 -1.69 13.22
N LYS A 81 3.93 -1.85 12.34
CA LYS A 81 4.06 -1.05 11.11
C LYS A 81 2.92 -1.30 10.12
N ILE A 82 2.42 -2.53 10.00
CA ILE A 82 1.29 -2.87 9.11
C ILE A 82 -0.05 -2.28 9.61
N LYS A 83 -0.19 -2.07 10.92
CA LYS A 83 -1.45 -1.58 11.52
C LYS A 83 -1.61 -0.06 11.47
N LYS A 84 -0.53 0.68 11.18
CA LYS A 84 -0.55 2.14 10.99
C LYS A 84 -0.95 2.50 9.56
#